data_AF-A0A384I4K8-F1
#
_entry.id   AF-A0A384I4K8-F1
#
_cell.length_a   1.000
_cell.length_b   1.000
_cell.length_c   1.000
_cell.angle_alpha   90.00
_cell.angle_beta   90.00
_cell.angle_gamma   90.00
#
_symmetry.space_group_name_H-M   'P 1'
#
loop_
_entity.id
_entity.type
_entity.pdbx_description
1 polymer ?
#
loop_
_entity_poly.entity_id
_entity_poly.type
_entity_poly.pdbx_seq_one_letter_code
_entity_poly.pdbx_strand_id
1 'polypeptide(L)'
;MMRDSEAREIRRNALVEHYGAPALVSRKIKHDPNVPTARWWITEPVAEAIAVAESLSWDDELIFATHKAGAGHILNRSGGDAFSSRAAVNDFIRHVNNRTAWNGLHIPPGGAAAPHRFRKTMSMLAGTHPGAEIALGMQLKHVATRALSNQVTGGYMAGDHDWAKLLNTAI
;
A
#
# COMPACT_ATOMS: atom_id res chain seq x y z
N MET A 1 -3.77 -6.24 -5.21
CA MET A 1 -2.91 -5.38 -4.39
C MET A 1 -2.40 -4.19 -5.17
N MET A 2 -2.38 -3.04 -4.50
CA MET A 2 -2.02 -1.73 -5.06
C MET A 2 -0.50 -1.52 -5.05
N ARG A 3 0.05 -0.80 -6.04
CA ARG A 3 1.45 -0.36 -6.06
C ARG A 3 1.59 1.01 -5.40
N ASP A 4 2.79 1.36 -4.96
CA ASP A 4 3.07 2.69 -4.42
C ASP A 4 2.64 3.83 -5.36
N SER A 5 2.96 3.73 -6.65
CA SER A 5 2.53 4.70 -7.66
C SER A 5 1.01 4.74 -7.84
N GLU A 6 0.30 3.65 -7.58
CA GLU A 6 -1.17 3.60 -7.65
C GLU A 6 -1.81 4.17 -6.36
N ALA A 7 -1.12 4.09 -5.22
CA ALA A 7 -1.55 4.65 -3.94
C ALA A 7 -1.39 6.17 -3.89
N ARG A 8 -0.28 6.71 -4.39
CA ARG A 8 -0.03 8.16 -4.46
C ARG A 8 -0.99 8.91 -5.41
N GLU A 9 -1.73 8.19 -6.23
CA GLU A 9 -2.66 8.73 -7.22
C GLU A 9 -4.12 8.55 -6.80
N ILE A 10 -4.36 8.14 -5.56
CA ILE A 10 -5.69 8.13 -4.97
C ILE A 10 -6.17 9.59 -4.90
N ARG A 11 -7.35 9.80 -5.46
CA ARG A 11 -8.01 11.10 -5.51
C ARG A 11 -8.98 11.28 -4.37
N ARG A 12 -9.37 12.52 -4.14
CA ARG A 12 -10.53 12.86 -3.30
C ARG A 12 -11.77 12.10 -3.76
N ASN A 13 -12.66 11.79 -2.80
CA ASN A 13 -13.88 11.01 -3.00
C ASN A 13 -13.63 9.61 -3.60
N ALA A 14 -12.47 9.00 -3.36
CA ALA A 14 -12.14 7.66 -3.84
C ALA A 14 -12.77 6.53 -3.03
N LEU A 15 -13.26 6.82 -1.82
CA LEU A 15 -13.91 5.84 -0.95
C LEU A 15 -15.32 5.56 -1.46
N VAL A 16 -15.64 4.28 -1.69
CA VAL A 16 -16.96 3.82 -2.16
C VAL A 16 -17.36 2.55 -1.42
N GLU A 17 -18.65 2.23 -1.46
CA GLU A 17 -19.13 0.90 -1.10
C GLU A 17 -19.14 0.01 -2.36
N HIS A 18 -18.65 -1.23 -2.23
CA HIS A 18 -18.66 -2.20 -3.31
C HIS A 18 -18.97 -3.61 -2.80
N TYR A 19 -20.13 -4.14 -3.20
CA TYR A 19 -20.67 -5.42 -2.72
C TYR A 19 -20.78 -5.48 -1.18
N GLY A 20 -21.28 -4.40 -0.55
CA GLY A 20 -21.49 -4.35 0.90
C GLY A 20 -20.21 -4.21 1.74
N ALA A 21 -19.09 -3.86 1.11
CA ALA A 21 -17.81 -3.65 1.79
C ALA A 21 -17.12 -2.36 1.30
N PRO A 22 -16.34 -1.68 2.16
CA PRO A 22 -15.62 -0.47 1.75
C PRO A 22 -14.54 -0.81 0.72
N ALA A 23 -14.43 0.06 -0.28
CA ALA A 23 -13.47 -0.07 -1.36
C ALA A 23 -12.90 1.30 -1.77
N LEU A 24 -11.67 1.30 -2.28
CA LEU A 24 -11.04 2.45 -2.90
C LEU A 24 -11.10 2.37 -4.42
N VAL A 25 -11.43 3.49 -5.04
CA VAL A 25 -11.36 3.68 -6.48
C VAL A 25 -10.03 4.33 -6.83
N SER A 26 -9.21 3.70 -7.67
CA SER A 26 -7.98 4.33 -8.16
C SER A 26 -7.63 3.95 -9.61
N ARG A 27 -6.81 4.78 -10.26
CA ARG A 27 -6.35 4.54 -11.63
C ARG A 27 -5.20 3.54 -11.66
N LYS A 28 -5.24 2.57 -12.59
CA LYS A 28 -4.10 1.67 -12.86
C LYS A 28 -3.15 2.33 -13.86
N ILE A 29 -1.93 2.64 -13.43
CA ILE A 29 -0.96 3.38 -14.26
C ILE A 29 -0.04 2.46 -15.08
N LYS A 30 0.23 1.22 -14.61
CA LYS A 30 1.28 0.38 -15.19
C LYS A 30 0.74 -0.61 -16.24
N HIS A 31 1.26 -0.50 -17.48
CA HIS A 31 1.08 -1.41 -18.63
C HIS A 31 -0.36 -1.60 -19.14
N ASP A 32 -1.21 -0.57 -19.02
CA ASP A 32 -2.59 -0.65 -19.52
C ASP A 32 -2.93 0.59 -20.38
N PRO A 33 -3.07 0.45 -21.71
CA PRO A 33 -3.36 1.57 -22.62
C PRO A 33 -4.68 2.30 -22.30
N ASN A 34 -5.61 1.61 -21.62
CA ASN A 34 -6.95 2.14 -21.34
C ASN A 34 -7.10 2.69 -19.90
N VAL A 35 -6.04 2.68 -19.09
CA VAL A 35 -6.00 3.17 -17.68
C VAL A 35 -7.29 2.81 -16.91
N PRO A 36 -7.71 1.53 -16.85
CA PRO A 36 -8.99 1.18 -16.27
C PRO A 36 -9.00 1.52 -14.77
N THR A 37 -10.13 2.07 -14.35
CA THR A 37 -10.44 2.32 -12.95
C THR A 37 -10.51 0.99 -12.20
N ALA A 38 -9.74 0.86 -11.11
CA ALA A 38 -9.75 -0.31 -10.23
C ALA A 38 -10.55 -0.01 -8.96
N ARG A 39 -11.22 -1.04 -8.43
CA ARG A 39 -11.75 -1.05 -7.07
C ARG A 39 -10.90 -1.95 -6.20
N TRP A 40 -10.55 -1.48 -5.02
CA TRP A 40 -9.72 -2.19 -4.05
C TRP A 40 -10.50 -2.33 -2.75
N TRP A 41 -10.94 -3.55 -2.42
CA TRP A 41 -11.51 -3.79 -1.09
C TRP A 41 -10.50 -3.45 -0.01
N ILE A 42 -10.99 -2.77 1.01
CA ILE A 42 -10.23 -2.35 2.18
C ILE A 42 -10.98 -2.76 3.45
N THR A 43 -10.30 -2.68 4.59
CA THR A 43 -10.95 -2.88 5.89
C THR A 43 -11.50 -1.54 6.39
N GLU A 44 -12.43 -1.60 7.34
CA GLU A 44 -13.03 -0.40 7.95
C GLU A 44 -11.97 0.57 8.53
N PRO A 45 -10.93 0.10 9.27
CA PRO A 45 -9.90 1.02 9.78
C PRO A 45 -9.10 1.71 8.67
N VAL A 46 -8.96 1.08 7.50
CA VAL A 46 -8.31 1.71 6.34
C VAL A 46 -9.24 2.76 5.73
N ALA A 47 -10.55 2.54 5.74
CA ALA A 47 -11.53 3.51 5.26
C ALA A 47 -11.51 4.78 6.12
N GLU A 48 -11.50 4.63 7.44
CA GLU A 48 -11.35 5.73 8.39
C GLU A 48 -10.03 6.48 8.18
N ALA A 49 -8.91 5.77 8.03
CA ALA A 49 -7.61 6.37 7.77
C ALA A 49 -7.58 7.19 6.47
N ILE A 50 -8.26 6.71 5.42
CA ILE A 50 -8.40 7.46 4.15
C ILE A 50 -9.26 8.71 4.34
N ALA A 51 -10.37 8.62 5.07
CA ALA A 51 -11.22 9.78 5.34
C ALA A 51 -10.44 10.86 6.12
N VAL A 52 -9.65 10.47 7.12
CA VAL A 52 -8.75 11.38 7.85
C VAL A 52 -7.70 11.98 6.91
N ALA A 53 -7.01 11.16 6.12
CA ALA A 53 -6.02 11.65 5.17
C ALA A 53 -6.61 12.66 4.16
N GLU A 54 -7.81 12.39 3.65
CA GLU A 54 -8.54 13.29 2.76
C GLU A 54 -8.92 14.61 3.43
N SER A 55 -9.35 14.59 4.69
CA SER A 55 -9.66 15.81 5.45
C SER A 55 -8.43 16.68 5.72
N LEU A 56 -7.25 16.06 5.81
CA LEU A 56 -5.98 16.73 6.06
C LEU A 56 -5.25 17.15 4.78
N SER A 57 -5.66 16.64 3.61
CA SER A 57 -5.01 16.98 2.33
C SER A 57 -5.33 18.42 1.92
N TRP A 58 -4.31 19.17 1.52
CA TRP A 58 -4.44 20.54 1.02
C TRP A 58 -4.53 20.61 -0.51
N ASP A 59 -4.47 19.46 -1.18
CA ASP A 59 -4.61 19.35 -2.63
C ASP A 59 -6.10 19.16 -3.00
N ASP A 60 -6.53 19.84 -4.07
CA ASP A 60 -7.91 19.80 -4.55
C ASP A 60 -8.27 18.48 -5.26
N GLU A 61 -7.28 17.70 -5.69
CA GLU A 61 -7.48 16.43 -6.40
C GLU A 61 -7.02 15.20 -5.60
N LEU A 62 -5.87 15.25 -4.93
CA LEU A 62 -5.20 14.09 -4.34
C LEU A 62 -5.35 14.03 -2.82
N ILE A 63 -5.46 12.82 -2.27
CA ILE A 63 -5.46 12.64 -0.80
C ILE A 63 -4.05 12.59 -0.22
N PHE A 64 -3.03 12.30 -1.06
CA PHE A 64 -1.63 12.25 -0.67
C PHE A 64 -0.81 13.24 -1.51
N ALA A 65 -0.61 14.44 -0.99
CA ALA A 65 0.16 15.50 -1.64
C ALA A 65 1.14 16.15 -0.65
N THR A 66 2.23 16.72 -1.19
CA THR A 66 3.18 17.53 -0.41
C THR A 66 2.83 19.00 -0.56
N HIS A 67 2.74 19.71 0.55
CA HIS A 67 2.66 21.18 0.55
C HIS A 67 4.07 21.78 0.70
N LYS A 68 4.51 22.62 -0.23
CA LYS A 68 5.71 23.44 -0.05
C LYS A 68 5.31 24.77 0.56
N ALA A 69 5.69 25.00 1.82
CA ALA A 69 5.47 26.30 2.45
C ALA A 69 6.18 27.41 1.65
N GLY A 70 5.44 28.44 1.24
CA GLY A 70 6.00 29.69 0.68
C GLY A 70 5.89 29.89 -0.84
N ALA A 71 5.40 28.93 -1.61
CA ALA A 71 5.07 29.14 -3.02
C ALA A 71 3.71 28.50 -3.28
N GLY A 72 2.69 29.29 -3.59
CA GLY A 72 1.30 28.87 -3.83
C GLY A 72 1.12 27.98 -5.07
N HIS A 73 2.00 27.03 -5.29
CA HIS A 73 1.98 26.06 -6.36
C HIS A 73 1.86 24.66 -5.75
N ILE A 74 0.79 23.95 -6.13
CA ILE A 74 0.70 22.50 -6.03
C ILE A 74 1.75 21.92 -6.99
N LEU A 75 2.79 21.32 -6.44
CA LEU A 75 3.95 20.88 -7.23
C LEU A 75 3.69 19.52 -7.89
N ASN A 76 4.10 19.44 -9.14
CA ASN A 76 3.81 18.37 -10.10
C ASN A 76 4.12 16.95 -9.57
N ARG A 77 3.28 15.98 -9.96
CA ARG A 77 3.31 14.55 -9.59
C ARG A 77 4.63 13.79 -9.77
N SER A 78 5.62 14.39 -10.43
CA SER A 78 6.89 13.74 -10.83
C SER A 78 8.14 14.58 -10.57
N GLY A 79 8.02 15.74 -9.88
CA GLY A 79 9.17 16.57 -9.50
C GLY A 79 9.69 16.24 -8.10
N GLY A 80 10.91 16.70 -7.78
CA GLY A 80 11.59 16.44 -6.49
C GLY A 80 10.85 16.89 -5.22
N ASP A 81 9.73 17.60 -5.36
CA ASP A 81 8.86 18.07 -4.27
C ASP A 81 7.52 17.28 -4.16
N ALA A 82 7.35 16.15 -4.87
CA ALA A 82 6.15 15.31 -4.80
C ALA A 82 6.06 14.49 -3.50
N PHE A 83 4.86 14.01 -3.15
CA PHE A 83 4.66 13.14 -1.98
C PHE A 83 5.55 11.90 -2.05
N SER A 84 6.35 11.71 -0.99
CA SER A 84 7.28 10.58 -0.84
C SER A 84 6.73 9.59 0.18
N SER A 85 6.21 8.47 -0.31
CA SER A 85 5.74 7.37 0.55
C SER A 85 6.86 6.82 1.45
N ARG A 86 8.12 6.88 0.99
CA ARG A 86 9.26 6.47 1.81
C ARG A 86 9.48 7.43 2.99
N ALA A 87 9.37 8.74 2.76
CA ALA A 87 9.47 9.73 3.83
C ALA A 87 8.31 9.55 4.83
N ALA A 88 7.07 9.40 4.34
CA ALA A 88 5.90 9.18 5.18
C ALA A 88 6.03 7.93 6.06
N VAL A 89 6.52 6.81 5.52
CA VAL A 89 6.79 5.59 6.31
C VAL A 89 7.86 5.85 7.38
N ASN A 90 8.94 6.55 7.05
CA ASN A 90 9.99 6.87 8.02
C ASN A 90 9.48 7.80 9.12
N ASP A 91 8.64 8.76 8.79
CA ASP A 91 8.03 9.68 9.74
C ASP A 91 7.04 8.97 10.66
N PHE A 92 6.25 8.03 10.12
CA PHE A 92 5.40 7.14 10.92
C PHE A 92 6.23 6.30 11.90
N ILE A 93 7.31 5.66 11.44
CA ILE A 93 8.22 4.87 12.31
C ILE A 93 8.78 5.76 13.42
N ARG A 94 9.25 6.96 13.08
CA ARG A 94 9.74 7.93 14.07
C ARG A 94 8.64 8.29 15.08
N HIS A 95 7.43 8.56 14.61
CA HIS A 95 6.28 8.91 15.45
C HIS A 95 5.91 7.79 16.44
N VAL A 96 5.89 6.54 15.98
CA VAL A 96 5.60 5.36 16.83
C VAL A 96 6.69 5.19 17.87
N ASN A 97 7.96 5.20 17.44
CA ASN A 97 9.11 5.00 18.33
C ASN A 97 9.24 6.10 19.39
N ASN A 98 8.92 7.35 19.05
CA ASN A 98 8.91 8.46 20.02
C ASN A 98 7.84 8.29 21.11
N ARG A 99 6.86 7.39 20.90
CA ARG A 99 5.79 7.06 21.86
C ARG A 99 5.89 5.64 22.41
N THR A 100 7.06 4.99 22.28
CA THR A 100 7.29 3.62 22.79
C THR A 100 6.83 3.45 24.24
N ALA A 101 7.08 4.45 25.10
CA ALA A 101 6.68 4.41 26.50
C ALA A 101 5.15 4.33 26.71
N TRP A 102 4.35 4.81 25.76
CA TRP A 102 2.89 4.87 25.84
C TRP A 102 2.21 3.74 25.10
N ASN A 103 2.76 3.31 23.96
CA ASN A 103 2.15 2.29 23.10
C ASN A 103 2.80 0.91 23.25
N GLY A 104 3.96 0.79 23.91
CA GLY A 104 4.71 -0.46 24.03
C GLY A 104 5.34 -0.96 22.72
N LEU A 105 5.29 -0.16 21.64
CA LEU A 105 5.73 -0.55 20.31
C LEU A 105 7.08 0.08 19.98
N HIS A 106 8.02 -0.75 19.54
CA HIS A 106 9.30 -0.31 18.98
C HIS A 106 9.50 -0.93 17.60
N ILE A 107 9.55 -0.08 16.57
CA ILE A 107 9.85 -0.48 15.19
C ILE A 107 11.36 -0.26 14.95
N PRO A 108 12.16 -1.31 14.72
CA PRO A 108 13.60 -1.18 14.58
C PRO A 108 13.99 -0.18 13.46
N PRO A 109 14.88 0.79 13.74
CA PRO A 109 15.40 1.68 12.72
C PRO A 109 16.22 0.88 11.70
N GLY A 110 16.12 1.23 10.41
CA GLY A 110 16.79 0.48 9.34
C GLY A 110 16.05 -0.78 8.88
N GLY A 111 14.93 -1.13 9.51
CA GLY A 111 14.03 -2.17 9.02
C GLY A 111 13.55 -1.84 7.59
N ALA A 112 13.55 -2.83 6.70
CA ALA A 112 13.19 -2.70 5.29
C ALA A 112 11.72 -2.29 5.02
N ALA A 113 11.05 -1.59 5.93
CA ALA A 113 9.71 -1.05 5.73
C ALA A 113 9.73 -0.06 4.57
N ALA A 114 9.16 -0.51 3.46
CA ALA A 114 9.03 0.26 2.23
C ALA A 114 7.72 -0.16 1.55
N PRO A 115 7.09 0.71 0.74
CA PRO A 115 5.84 0.40 0.07
C PRO A 115 5.84 -0.95 -0.67
N HIS A 116 6.93 -1.26 -1.38
CA HIS A 116 7.09 -2.54 -2.05
C HIS A 116 7.13 -3.75 -1.09
N ARG A 117 7.69 -3.58 0.11
CA ARG A 117 7.81 -4.64 1.11
C ARG A 117 6.48 -4.93 1.78
N PHE A 118 5.61 -3.95 1.97
CA PHE A 118 4.23 -4.20 2.41
C PHE A 118 3.47 -5.09 1.42
N ARG A 119 3.63 -4.82 0.12
CA ARG A 119 3.04 -5.66 -0.93
C ARG A 119 3.57 -7.11 -0.88
N LYS A 120 4.88 -7.28 -0.63
CA LYS A 120 5.50 -8.60 -0.45
C LYS A 120 4.97 -9.29 0.81
N THR A 121 4.97 -8.62 1.96
CA THR A 121 4.48 -9.17 3.23
C THR A 121 3.04 -9.64 3.13
N MET A 122 2.14 -8.83 2.58
CA MET A 122 0.75 -9.24 2.40
C MET A 122 0.62 -10.44 1.44
N SER A 123 1.49 -10.55 0.44
CA SER A 123 1.53 -11.73 -0.44
C SER A 123 1.99 -12.99 0.29
N MET A 124 2.98 -12.89 1.18
CA MET A 124 3.41 -13.99 2.04
C MET A 124 2.29 -14.41 3.01
N LEU A 125 1.62 -13.46 3.66
CA LEU A 125 0.52 -13.73 4.60
C LEU A 125 -0.68 -14.38 3.90
N ALA A 126 -1.09 -13.85 2.76
CA ALA A 126 -2.19 -14.46 2.00
C ALA A 126 -1.79 -15.82 1.42
N GLY A 127 -0.50 -16.02 1.12
CA GLY A 127 0.02 -17.26 0.54
C GLY A 127 -0.08 -18.48 1.45
N THR A 128 -0.33 -18.30 2.75
CA THR A 128 -0.56 -19.41 3.69
C THR A 128 -1.96 -20.01 3.59
N HIS A 129 -2.87 -19.40 2.80
CA HIS A 129 -4.25 -19.85 2.68
C HIS A 129 -4.44 -20.76 1.45
N PRO A 130 -5.24 -21.84 1.55
CA PRO A 130 -5.54 -22.70 0.41
C PRO A 130 -6.14 -21.92 -0.78
N GLY A 131 -5.64 -22.17 -2.00
CA GLY A 131 -6.12 -21.51 -3.21
C GLY A 131 -5.62 -20.06 -3.42
N ALA A 132 -4.74 -19.57 -2.55
CA ALA A 132 -4.24 -18.19 -2.59
C ALA A 132 -3.46 -17.85 -3.86
N GLU A 133 -2.89 -18.80 -4.58
CA GLU A 133 -2.06 -18.56 -5.77
C GLU A 133 -2.82 -17.85 -6.90
N ILE A 134 -4.07 -18.25 -7.16
CA ILE A 134 -4.92 -17.63 -8.19
C ILE A 134 -5.33 -16.23 -7.73
N ALA A 135 -5.79 -16.11 -6.49
CA ALA A 135 -6.20 -14.83 -5.90
C ALA A 135 -5.03 -13.83 -5.86
N LEU A 136 -3.84 -14.26 -5.44
CA LEU A 136 -2.63 -13.46 -5.42
C LEU A 136 -2.13 -13.14 -6.82
N GLY A 137 -2.22 -14.08 -7.76
CA GLY A 137 -1.90 -13.82 -9.16
C GLY A 137 -2.76 -12.70 -9.75
N MET A 138 -4.06 -12.71 -9.49
CA MET A 138 -4.99 -11.65 -9.91
C MET A 138 -4.71 -10.34 -9.18
N GLN A 139 -4.58 -10.38 -7.85
CA GLN A 139 -4.32 -9.21 -7.03
C GLN A 139 -2.98 -8.55 -7.40
N LEU A 140 -1.94 -9.34 -7.60
CA LEU A 140 -0.62 -8.83 -7.95
C LEU A 140 -0.53 -8.39 -9.41
N LYS A 141 -1.56 -8.67 -10.22
CA LYS A 141 -1.58 -8.45 -11.67
C LYS A 141 -0.45 -9.23 -12.35
N HIS A 142 -0.16 -10.40 -11.81
CA HIS A 142 0.81 -11.35 -12.35
C HIS A 142 0.13 -12.35 -13.31
N VAL A 143 -1.20 -12.33 -13.41
CA VAL A 143 -1.98 -13.17 -14.32
C VAL A 143 -2.33 -12.38 -15.57
N ALA A 144 -1.49 -12.52 -16.59
CA ALA A 144 -1.94 -12.57 -17.96
C ALA A 144 -1.24 -13.79 -18.59
N THR A 145 -2.03 -14.83 -18.88
CA THR A 145 -1.69 -15.97 -19.76
C THR A 145 -1.07 -17.26 -19.17
N ARG A 146 -0.49 -17.31 -17.96
CA ARG A 146 -0.01 -18.62 -17.41
C ARG A 146 -0.14 -18.75 -15.90
N ALA A 147 -1.31 -19.17 -15.42
CA ALA A 147 -1.55 -19.48 -14.00
C ALA A 147 -0.71 -20.68 -13.48
N LEU A 148 -0.12 -21.49 -14.36
CA LEU A 148 0.68 -22.67 -13.99
C LEU A 148 2.20 -22.51 -14.18
N SER A 149 2.69 -21.40 -14.75
CA SER A 149 4.13 -21.23 -15.04
C SER A 149 4.75 -19.99 -14.38
N ASN A 150 4.02 -19.32 -13.49
CA ASN A 150 4.46 -18.02 -12.99
C ASN A 150 5.33 -18.12 -11.74
N GLN A 151 6.64 -18.32 -11.95
CA GLN A 151 7.65 -18.32 -10.89
C GLN A 151 7.69 -17.01 -10.08
N VAL A 152 7.21 -15.89 -10.64
CA VAL A 152 7.25 -14.58 -9.98
C VAL A 152 6.26 -14.52 -8.81
N THR A 153 5.05 -15.07 -8.95
CA THR A 153 4.08 -15.11 -7.84
C THR A 153 4.59 -15.98 -6.69
N GLY A 154 5.17 -17.15 -7.01
CA GLY A 154 5.84 -17.99 -6.01
C GLY A 154 6.96 -17.25 -5.27
N GLY A 155 7.77 -16.45 -5.96
CA GLY A 155 8.81 -15.63 -5.32
C GLY A 155 8.29 -14.51 -4.39
N TYR A 156 7.04 -14.05 -4.57
CA TYR A 156 6.40 -13.10 -3.64
C TYR A 156 5.80 -13.80 -2.41
N MET A 157 5.35 -15.04 -2.58
CA MET A 157 4.79 -15.88 -1.50
C MET A 157 5.90 -16.56 -0.67
N ALA A 158 7.09 -16.76 -1.25
CA ALA A 158 8.22 -17.34 -0.57
C ALA A 158 8.58 -16.53 0.67
N GLY A 159 8.46 -17.16 1.83
CA GLY A 159 8.90 -16.60 3.10
C GLY A 159 10.40 -16.32 3.08
N ASP A 160 10.81 -15.22 3.71
CA ASP A 160 12.20 -15.06 4.11
C ASP A 160 12.53 -16.14 5.15
N HIS A 161 13.74 -16.71 5.12
CA HIS A 161 14.14 -17.74 6.09
C HIS A 161 14.04 -17.24 7.54
N ASP A 162 14.21 -15.94 7.76
CA ASP A 162 14.07 -15.32 9.08
C ASP A 162 12.62 -15.05 9.48
N TRP A 163 11.71 -14.90 8.51
CA TRP A 163 10.27 -14.73 8.77
C TRP A 163 9.60 -16.03 9.24
N ALA A 164 10.05 -17.18 8.75
CA ALA A 164 9.54 -18.49 9.19
C ALA A 164 9.80 -18.75 10.69
N LYS A 165 10.91 -18.24 11.23
CA LYS A 165 11.26 -18.36 12.65
C LYS A 165 10.33 -17.58 13.56
N LEU A 166 9.94 -16.37 13.16
CA LEU A 166 9.05 -15.49 13.95
C LEU A 166 7.59 -15.99 14.00
N LEU A 167 7.11 -16.63 12.92
CA LEU A 167 5.78 -17.23 12.88
C LEU A 167 5.66 -18.47 13.78
N ASN A 168 6.72 -19.29 13.86
CA ASN A 168 6.74 -20.47 14.72
C ASN A 168 6.78 -20.14 16.22
N THR A 169 7.16 -18.90 16.60
CA THR A 169 7.15 -18.44 17.99
C THR A 169 5.86 -17.72 18.40
N ALA A 170 4.91 -17.54 17.47
CA ALA A 170 3.67 -16.80 17.70
C ALA A 170 2.45 -17.71 18.00
N ILE A 171 2.67 -19.02 18.21
CA ILE A 171 1.66 -20.02 18.58
C ILE A 171 2.00 -20.58 19.96
#